data_AF-A0A1Z5L0K3-F1
#
_entry.id   AF-A0A1Z5L0K3-F1
#
_cell.length_a   1.000
_cell.length_b   1.000
_cell.length_c   1.000
_cell.angle_alpha   90.00
_cell.angle_beta   90.00
_cell.angle_gamma   90.00
#
_symmetry.space_group_name_H-M   'P 1'
#
loop_
_entity.id
_entity.type
_entity.pdbx_description
1 polymer ?
#
loop_
_entity_poly.entity_id
_entity_poly.type
_entity_poly.pdbx_seq_one_letter_code
_entity_poly.pdbx_strand_id
1 'polypeptide(L)'
;MRHRHVRRHIPSHLQERAHEVHPLLFHTNRWPIRFNVWDTAGQEKFGGLRDGYYIQGQCAIVMFDVTSRVTYKNVPNWHRDLVRVCENIPIVLCGNKVDIKDRKVKAKSIVFHRKKNLQYYDISAKSNYNFEKPFLWLARKLIGDPNLEFVAMPALAPPEVTMDPEWQAKLENDMKEAQNTSLPDEDDDDL
;
A
#
# COMPACT_ATOMS: atom_id res chain seq x y z
N MET A 1 -35.93 -14.19 8.91
CA MET A 1 -34.89 -14.80 9.77
C MET A 1 -33.81 -13.76 10.03
N ARG A 2 -33.65 -13.32 11.29
CA ARG A 2 -32.61 -12.36 11.69
C ARG A 2 -31.41 -13.14 12.24
N HIS A 3 -30.32 -13.23 11.48
CA HIS A 3 -29.06 -13.76 12.00
C HIS A 3 -28.23 -12.61 12.60
N ARG A 4 -28.33 -12.45 13.92
CA ARG A 4 -27.28 -11.82 14.73
C ARG A 4 -26.03 -12.70 14.64
N HIS A 5 -24.92 -12.16 14.17
CA HIS A 5 -23.62 -12.82 14.28
C HIS A 5 -22.88 -12.28 15.50
N VAL A 6 -22.58 -13.21 16.40
CA VAL A 6 -21.85 -13.03 17.66
C VAL A 6 -20.37 -12.83 17.32
N ARG A 7 -19.79 -11.69 17.71
CA ARG A 7 -18.33 -11.50 17.77
C ARG A 7 -17.77 -12.52 18.77
N ARG A 8 -16.95 -13.47 18.30
CA ARG A 8 -16.16 -14.32 19.20
C ARG A 8 -15.27 -13.42 20.07
N HIS A 9 -15.24 -13.74 21.35
CA HIS A 9 -14.55 -13.06 22.42
C HIS A 9 -13.06 -12.84 22.06
N ILE A 10 -12.65 -11.59 21.86
CA ILE A 10 -11.24 -11.21 21.79
C ILE A 10 -10.80 -10.97 23.25
N PRO A 11 -9.74 -11.62 23.75
CA PRO A 11 -9.26 -11.40 25.11
C PRO A 11 -8.94 -9.92 25.35
N SER A 12 -9.46 -9.37 26.44
CA SER A 12 -9.38 -7.95 26.81
C SER A 12 -7.95 -7.39 26.91
N HIS A 13 -6.95 -8.23 27.20
CA HIS A 13 -5.54 -7.81 27.24
C HIS A 13 -4.92 -7.49 25.86
N LEU A 14 -5.57 -7.91 24.76
CA LEU A 14 -5.22 -7.51 23.39
C LEU A 14 -5.94 -6.23 22.94
N GLN A 15 -6.87 -5.72 23.75
CA GLN A 15 -7.70 -4.55 23.43
C GLN A 15 -7.03 -3.21 23.80
N GLU A 16 -5.96 -3.23 24.61
CA GLU A 16 -5.38 -2.04 25.27
C GLU A 16 -4.19 -1.40 24.53
N ARG A 17 -3.89 -1.80 23.29
CA ARG A 17 -3.01 -1.02 22.40
C ARG A 17 -3.79 -0.64 21.16
N ALA A 18 -4.39 0.54 21.20
CA ALA A 18 -5.32 1.07 20.21
C ALA A 18 -4.75 0.98 18.78
N HIS A 19 -5.44 0.21 17.93
CA HIS A 19 -5.27 0.28 16.48
C HIS A 19 -6.23 1.33 15.96
N GLU A 20 -5.69 2.39 15.36
CA GLU A 20 -6.53 3.35 14.66
C GLU A 20 -7.01 2.70 13.35
N VAL A 21 -8.29 2.34 13.34
CA VAL A 21 -8.96 1.93 12.11
C VAL A 21 -9.52 3.19 11.45
N HIS A 22 -9.00 3.54 10.29
CA HIS A 22 -9.44 4.71 9.53
C HIS A 22 -10.40 4.27 8.42
N PRO A 23 -11.72 4.54 8.55
CA PRO A 23 -12.66 4.26 7.48
C PRO A 23 -12.50 5.28 6.36
N LEU A 24 -12.08 4.83 5.18
CA LEU A 24 -12.00 5.63 3.97
C LEU A 24 -13.14 5.25 3.02
N LEU A 25 -13.98 6.21 2.67
CA LEU A 25 -15.11 6.04 1.76
C LEU A 25 -14.79 6.60 0.38
N PHE A 26 -14.86 5.75 -0.65
CA PHE A 26 -14.68 6.11 -2.05
C PHE A 26 -16.00 5.95 -2.79
N HIS A 27 -16.41 6.97 -3.53
CA HIS A 27 -17.59 6.90 -4.40
C HIS A 27 -17.15 6.43 -5.79
N THR A 28 -17.83 5.42 -6.32
CA THR A 28 -17.48 4.83 -7.62
C THR A 28 -18.62 4.94 -8.62
N ASN A 29 -18.34 4.66 -9.89
CA ASN A 29 -19.35 4.53 -10.96
C ASN A 29 -20.25 3.29 -10.84
N ARG A 30 -20.12 2.52 -9.75
CA ARG A 30 -20.99 1.41 -9.36
C ARG A 30 -21.67 1.75 -8.05
N TRP A 31 -20.98 1.50 -6.94
CA TRP A 31 -21.46 1.67 -5.57
C TRP A 31 -20.34 2.24 -4.69
N PRO A 32 -20.65 2.93 -3.58
CA PRO A 32 -19.63 3.36 -2.64
C PRO A 32 -18.87 2.18 -2.03
N ILE A 33 -17.55 2.31 -1.91
CA ILE A 33 -16.66 1.30 -1.30
C ILE A 33 -16.03 1.91 -0.06
N ARG A 34 -16.08 1.18 1.05
CA ARG A 34 -15.39 1.56 2.29
C ARG A 34 -14.19 0.64 2.52
N PHE A 35 -13.00 1.23 2.60
CA PHE A 35 -11.81 0.57 3.11
C PHE A 35 -11.68 0.88 4.60
N ASN A 36 -11.70 -0.14 5.45
CA ASN A 36 -11.32 0.01 6.85
C ASN A 36 -9.81 -0.18 6.93
N VAL A 37 -9.06 0.91 6.93
CA VAL A 37 -7.60 0.86 6.90
C VAL A 37 -7.07 0.66 8.31
N TRP A 38 -6.33 -0.41 8.51
CA TRP A 38 -5.64 -0.70 9.76
C TRP A 38 -4.20 -0.21 9.62
N ASP A 39 -3.85 0.88 10.28
CA ASP A 39 -2.45 1.33 10.30
C ASP A 39 -1.64 0.48 11.29
N THR A 40 -0.56 -0.10 10.81
CA THR A 40 0.37 -0.93 11.60
C THR A 40 1.69 -0.21 11.89
N ALA A 41 1.82 1.07 11.52
CA ALA A 41 3.02 1.87 11.74
C ALA A 41 3.37 1.97 13.24
N GLY A 42 4.66 1.90 13.59
CA GLY A 42 5.17 2.03 14.95
C GLY A 42 5.19 0.75 15.77
N GLN A 43 4.63 -0.36 15.27
CA GLN A 43 4.72 -1.67 15.91
C GLN A 43 5.80 -2.57 15.30
N GLU A 44 6.65 -2.03 14.42
CA GLU A 44 7.72 -2.81 13.81
C GLU A 44 8.73 -3.36 14.83
N LYS A 45 8.82 -2.74 16.01
CA LYS A 45 9.74 -3.09 17.10
C LYS A 45 9.27 -4.23 18.01
N PHE A 46 8.01 -4.65 17.91
CA PHE A 46 7.40 -5.63 18.84
C PHE A 46 7.09 -6.97 18.16
N GLY A 47 8.08 -7.52 17.42
CA GLY A 47 7.94 -8.75 16.63
C GLY A 47 7.04 -9.81 17.28
N GLY A 48 6.05 -10.29 16.53
CA GLY A 48 5.12 -11.35 16.96
C GLY A 48 3.65 -10.93 17.13
N LEU A 49 3.35 -9.66 17.40
CA LEU A 49 1.94 -9.17 17.49
C LEU A 49 1.30 -8.86 16.13
N ARG A 50 2.05 -8.96 15.04
CA ARG A 50 1.64 -8.53 13.69
C ARG A 50 0.61 -9.44 13.04
N ASP A 51 0.70 -10.75 13.28
CA ASP A 51 -0.14 -11.74 12.62
C ASP A 51 -1.63 -11.52 12.92
N GLY A 52 -1.95 -11.08 14.14
CA GLY A 52 -3.32 -10.77 14.56
C GLY A 52 -3.97 -9.65 13.75
N TYR A 53 -3.20 -8.71 13.19
CA TYR A 53 -3.72 -7.60 12.39
C TYR A 53 -4.03 -7.99 10.95
N TYR A 54 -3.36 -9.03 10.44
CA TYR A 54 -3.58 -9.51 9.09
C TYR A 54 -4.85 -10.36 9.01
N ILE A 55 -5.27 -11.01 10.11
CA ILE A 55 -6.44 -11.90 10.13
C ILE A 55 -7.66 -11.23 9.46
N GLN A 56 -8.23 -11.91 8.45
CA GLN A 56 -9.38 -11.46 7.65
C GLN A 56 -9.12 -10.21 6.78
N GLY A 57 -7.88 -9.77 6.62
CA GLY A 57 -7.51 -8.78 5.63
C GLY A 57 -7.93 -9.23 4.23
N GLN A 58 -8.69 -8.39 3.53
CA GLN A 58 -9.18 -8.70 2.18
C GLN A 58 -8.20 -8.22 1.09
N CYS A 59 -7.32 -7.27 1.44
CA CYS A 59 -6.38 -6.64 0.54
C CYS A 59 -5.30 -5.91 1.36
N ALA A 60 -4.16 -5.57 0.76
CA ALA A 60 -3.09 -4.89 1.48
C ALA A 60 -2.32 -3.85 0.66
N ILE A 61 -1.73 -2.89 1.39
CA ILE A 61 -0.74 -1.96 0.87
C ILE A 61 0.54 -2.17 1.67
N VAL A 62 1.62 -2.57 1.00
CA VAL A 62 2.96 -2.57 1.58
C VAL A 62 3.63 -1.27 1.18
N MET A 63 4.12 -0.50 2.16
CA MET A 63 4.68 0.82 1.91
C MET A 63 6.14 0.89 2.35
N PHE A 64 6.97 1.60 1.57
CA PHE A 64 8.32 2.00 1.96
C PHE A 64 8.55 3.48 1.69
N ASP A 65 9.63 4.03 2.22
CA ASP A 65 10.02 5.42 2.07
C ASP A 65 11.11 5.53 1.00
N VAL A 66 10.86 6.28 -0.08
CA VAL A 66 11.83 6.41 -1.19
C VAL A 66 13.11 7.15 -0.78
N THR A 67 13.10 7.84 0.36
CA THR A 67 14.27 8.51 0.94
C THR A 67 15.10 7.58 1.84
N SER A 68 14.64 6.36 2.12
CA SER A 68 15.32 5.41 3.01
C SER A 68 15.44 4.02 2.38
N ARG A 69 16.65 3.67 1.92
CA ARG A 69 16.95 2.35 1.32
C ARG A 69 16.62 1.18 2.25
N VAL A 70 16.82 1.36 3.56
CA VAL A 70 16.55 0.32 4.56
C VAL A 70 15.06 -0.08 4.55
N THR A 71 14.16 0.89 4.35
CA THR A 71 12.71 0.58 4.31
C THR A 71 12.36 -0.28 3.10
N TYR A 72 12.98 -0.04 1.93
CA TYR A 72 12.79 -0.90 0.76
C TYR A 72 13.37 -2.30 0.96
N LYS A 73 14.57 -2.41 1.56
CA LYS A 73 15.18 -3.71 1.91
C LYS A 73 14.29 -4.56 2.82
N ASN A 74 13.40 -3.95 3.60
CA ASN A 74 12.46 -4.66 4.48
C ASN A 74 11.15 -5.09 3.79
N VAL A 75 10.85 -4.62 2.57
CA VAL A 75 9.62 -4.98 1.83
C VAL A 75 9.44 -6.50 1.70
N PRO A 76 10.46 -7.31 1.36
CA PRO A 76 10.31 -8.76 1.29
C PRO A 76 9.85 -9.40 2.61
N ASN A 77 10.34 -8.89 3.75
CA ASN A 77 9.94 -9.37 5.07
C ASN A 77 8.47 -9.05 5.35
N TRP A 78 8.05 -7.81 5.10
CA TRP A 78 6.63 -7.42 5.25
C TRP A 78 5.71 -8.23 4.37
N HIS A 79 6.09 -8.44 3.11
CA HIS A 79 5.32 -9.27 2.19
C HIS A 79 5.24 -10.71 2.68
N ARG A 80 6.36 -11.32 3.08
CA ARG A 80 6.39 -12.70 3.61
C ARG A 80 5.48 -12.86 4.82
N ASP A 81 5.58 -11.95 5.78
CA ASP A 81 4.79 -12.01 7.02
C ASP A 81 3.29 -11.86 6.70
N LEU A 82 2.94 -10.99 5.74
CA LEU A 82 1.56 -10.78 5.30
C LEU A 82 0.97 -12.01 4.59
N VAL A 83 1.67 -12.57 3.61
CA VAL A 83 1.15 -13.72 2.83
C VAL A 83 1.10 -15.01 3.64
N ARG A 84 1.85 -15.08 4.76
CA ARG A 84 1.75 -16.18 5.73
C ARG A 84 0.38 -16.24 6.42
N VAL A 85 -0.28 -15.09 6.59
CA VAL A 85 -1.58 -15.00 7.28
C VAL A 85 -2.74 -14.83 6.28
N CYS A 86 -2.52 -14.04 5.23
CA CYS A 86 -3.49 -13.77 4.17
C CYS A 86 -3.02 -14.33 2.84
N GLU A 87 -3.41 -15.56 2.54
CA GLU A 87 -3.14 -16.16 1.24
C GLU A 87 -4.03 -15.52 0.16
N ASN A 88 -3.46 -15.28 -1.02
CA ASN A 88 -4.17 -14.90 -2.25
C ASN A 88 -4.98 -13.59 -2.21
N ILE A 89 -4.59 -12.61 -1.38
CA ILE A 89 -5.21 -11.28 -1.40
C ILE A 89 -4.49 -10.34 -2.37
N PRO A 90 -5.18 -9.37 -3.00
CA PRO A 90 -4.54 -8.34 -3.82
C PRO A 90 -3.67 -7.42 -2.94
N ILE A 91 -2.42 -7.21 -3.36
CA ILE A 91 -1.43 -6.40 -2.65
C ILE A 91 -0.86 -5.34 -3.61
N VAL A 92 -0.76 -4.10 -3.13
CA VAL A 92 -0.07 -2.99 -3.81
C VAL A 92 1.20 -2.64 -3.04
N LEU A 93 2.30 -2.42 -3.76
CA LEU A 93 3.52 -1.83 -3.23
C LEU A 93 3.52 -0.31 -3.47
N CYS A 94 3.77 0.48 -2.43
CA CYS A 94 3.83 1.94 -2.53
C CYS A 94 5.18 2.48 -2.09
N GLY A 95 5.82 3.29 -2.94
CA GLY A 95 6.96 4.13 -2.56
C GLY A 95 6.47 5.50 -2.14
N ASN A 96 6.48 5.79 -0.85
CA ASN A 96 6.00 7.05 -0.28
C ASN A 96 7.12 8.11 -0.18
N LYS A 97 6.71 9.37 0.02
CA LYS A 97 7.56 10.56 0.15
C LYS A 97 8.26 10.99 -1.13
N VAL A 98 7.63 10.75 -2.27
CA VAL A 98 8.17 11.16 -3.58
C VAL A 98 8.18 12.67 -3.77
N ASP A 99 7.54 13.44 -2.90
CA ASP A 99 7.68 14.90 -2.82
C ASP A 99 9.11 15.35 -2.46
N ILE A 100 9.90 14.49 -1.81
CA ILE A 100 11.29 14.80 -1.45
C ILE A 100 12.21 14.53 -2.65
N LYS A 101 12.86 15.59 -3.16
CA LYS A 101 13.76 15.51 -4.33
C LYS A 101 15.00 14.64 -4.09
N ASP A 102 15.49 14.53 -2.85
CA ASP A 102 16.63 13.66 -2.47
C ASP A 102 16.21 12.18 -2.33
N ARG A 103 15.71 11.62 -3.43
CA ARG A 103 15.26 10.22 -3.52
C ARG A 103 16.44 9.26 -3.49
N LYS A 104 16.46 8.33 -2.52
CA LYS A 104 17.53 7.33 -2.34
C LYS A 104 17.25 5.98 -3.01
N VAL A 105 15.98 5.61 -3.17
CA VAL A 105 15.51 4.38 -3.84
C VAL A 105 14.95 4.76 -5.20
N LYS A 106 15.70 4.53 -6.28
CA LYS A 106 15.34 4.95 -7.64
C LYS A 106 14.31 4.00 -8.27
N ALA A 107 13.52 4.47 -9.24
CA ALA A 107 12.56 3.66 -9.99
C ALA A 107 13.16 2.33 -10.49
N LYS A 108 14.36 2.39 -11.10
CA LYS A 108 15.09 1.22 -11.64
C LYS A 108 15.47 0.17 -10.59
N SER A 109 15.64 0.55 -9.32
CA SER A 109 15.94 -0.39 -8.22
C SER A 109 14.70 -1.07 -7.64
N ILE A 110 13.49 -0.63 -7.99
CA ILE A 110 12.25 -1.12 -7.40
C ILE A 110 11.72 -2.30 -8.22
N VAL A 111 12.31 -3.47 -8.04
CA VAL A 111 12.01 -4.68 -8.84
C VAL A 111 11.11 -5.69 -8.14
N PHE A 112 10.99 -5.61 -6.80
CA PHE A 112 10.23 -6.58 -5.99
C PHE A 112 8.78 -6.80 -6.49
N HIS A 113 8.09 -5.73 -6.90
CA HIS A 113 6.72 -5.82 -7.40
C HIS A 113 6.62 -6.70 -8.65
N ARG A 114 7.61 -6.68 -9.55
CA ARG A 114 7.64 -7.54 -10.74
C ARG A 114 7.91 -8.99 -10.34
N LYS A 115 8.86 -9.23 -9.43
CA LYS A 115 9.18 -10.57 -8.90
C LYS A 115 7.98 -11.26 -8.22
N LYS A 116 7.07 -10.48 -7.63
CA LYS A 116 5.88 -10.99 -6.91
C LYS A 116 4.54 -10.70 -7.62
N ASN A 117 4.57 -10.21 -8.86
CA ASN A 117 3.39 -9.83 -9.63
C ASN A 117 2.43 -8.88 -8.88
N LEU A 118 3.01 -7.88 -8.20
CA LEU A 118 2.29 -6.83 -7.48
C LEU A 118 2.23 -5.56 -8.31
N GLN A 119 1.20 -4.75 -8.07
CA GLN A 119 1.15 -3.40 -8.60
C GLN A 119 2.05 -2.47 -7.78
N TYR A 120 2.74 -1.53 -8.45
CA TYR A 120 3.52 -0.49 -7.79
C TYR A 120 2.99 0.92 -8.11
N TYR A 121 3.01 1.81 -7.12
CA TYR A 121 2.79 3.24 -7.29
C TYR A 121 3.78 4.07 -6.48
N ASP A 122 4.30 5.14 -7.09
CA ASP A 122 4.88 6.28 -6.38
C ASP A 122 3.75 7.12 -5.79
N ILE A 123 3.83 7.43 -4.49
CA ILE A 123 2.84 8.23 -3.78
C ILE A 123 3.50 9.29 -2.89
N SER A 124 2.76 10.34 -2.56
CA SER A 124 3.10 11.20 -1.42
C SER A 124 1.86 11.46 -0.59
N ALA A 125 1.90 11.00 0.66
CA ALA A 125 0.86 11.29 1.64
C ALA A 125 0.77 12.81 1.95
N LYS A 126 1.89 13.54 1.83
CA LYS A 126 1.92 14.98 2.14
C LYS A 126 1.33 15.85 1.05
N SER A 127 1.48 15.47 -0.22
CA SER A 127 0.95 16.23 -1.35
C SER A 127 -0.35 15.65 -1.93
N ASN A 128 -0.83 14.53 -1.38
CA ASN A 128 -1.89 13.70 -1.95
C ASN A 128 -1.57 13.14 -3.36
N TYR A 129 -0.31 13.20 -3.80
CA TYR A 129 0.09 12.68 -5.12
C TYR A 129 -0.17 11.17 -5.22
N ASN A 130 -0.96 10.78 -6.24
CA ASN A 130 -1.37 9.40 -6.53
C ASN A 130 -2.05 8.66 -5.37
N PHE A 131 -2.57 9.36 -4.36
CA PHE A 131 -3.15 8.75 -3.17
C PHE A 131 -4.26 7.74 -3.50
N GLU A 132 -5.06 8.02 -4.52
CA GLU A 132 -6.20 7.22 -4.94
C GLU A 132 -5.81 5.96 -5.73
N LYS A 133 -4.64 5.94 -6.39
CA LYS A 133 -4.25 4.86 -7.32
C LYS A 133 -4.18 3.48 -6.66
N PRO A 134 -3.55 3.30 -5.47
CA PRO A 134 -3.56 2.03 -4.75
C PRO A 134 -4.99 1.54 -4.48
N PHE A 135 -5.85 2.40 -3.94
CA PHE A 135 -7.24 2.04 -3.60
C PHE A 135 -8.07 1.69 -4.83
N LEU A 136 -7.90 2.42 -5.92
CA LEU A 136 -8.61 2.15 -7.16
C LEU A 136 -8.21 0.78 -7.74
N TRP A 137 -6.91 0.47 -7.77
CA TRP A 137 -6.43 -0.84 -8.23
C TRP A 137 -6.96 -1.98 -7.36
N LEU A 138 -6.91 -1.81 -6.03
CA LEU A 138 -7.44 -2.79 -5.08
C LEU A 138 -8.95 -2.98 -5.26
N ALA A 139 -9.72 -1.90 -5.40
CA ALA A 139 -11.15 -1.94 -5.65
C ALA A 139 -11.49 -2.73 -6.93
N ARG A 140 -10.77 -2.46 -8.03
CA ARG A 140 -10.93 -3.19 -9.30
C ARG A 140 -10.66 -4.69 -9.12
N LYS A 141 -9.60 -5.06 -8.39
CA LYS A 141 -9.25 -6.46 -8.13
C LYS A 141 -10.27 -7.17 -7.23
N LEU A 142 -10.73 -6.51 -6.18
CA LEU A 142 -11.69 -7.07 -5.23
C LEU A 142 -13.08 -7.26 -5.83
N ILE A 143 -13.51 -6.33 -6.69
CA ILE A 143 -14.83 -6.37 -7.32
C ILE A 143 -14.81 -7.19 -8.62
N GLY A 144 -13.66 -7.31 -9.27
CA GLY A 144 -13.54 -7.96 -10.57
C GLY A 144 -14.04 -7.09 -11.73
N ASP A 145 -14.10 -5.77 -11.56
CA ASP A 145 -14.47 -4.82 -12.60
C ASP A 145 -13.28 -3.91 -12.97
N PRO A 146 -12.62 -4.11 -14.13
CA PRO A 146 -11.51 -3.27 -14.56
C PRO A 146 -11.95 -1.84 -14.94
N ASN A 147 -13.24 -1.63 -15.25
CA ASN A 147 -13.81 -0.33 -15.64
C ASN A 147 -14.37 0.44 -14.42
N LEU A 148 -14.11 -0.03 -13.21
CA LEU A 148 -14.46 0.69 -12.00
C LEU A 148 -13.63 1.98 -11.91
N GLU A 149 -14.30 3.09 -11.62
CA GLU A 149 -13.68 4.41 -11.50
C GLU A 149 -14.21 5.14 -10.26
N PHE A 150 -13.38 5.98 -9.65
CA PHE A 150 -13.82 6.89 -8.61
C PHE A 150 -14.48 8.12 -9.24
N VAL A 151 -15.71 8.41 -8.83
CA VAL A 151 -16.50 9.53 -9.38
C VAL A 151 -16.37 10.81 -8.56
N ALA A 152 -15.77 10.71 -7.38
CA ALA A 152 -15.44 11.84 -6.53
C ALA A 152 -14.15 11.54 -5.75
N MET A 153 -13.33 12.56 -5.54
CA MET A 153 -12.22 12.44 -4.60
C MET A 153 -12.77 12.29 -3.18
N PRO A 154 -12.20 11.40 -2.35
CA PRO A 154 -12.54 11.37 -0.93
C PRO A 154 -12.17 12.72 -0.29
N ALA A 155 -12.85 13.08 0.79
CA ALA A 155 -12.51 14.26 1.58
C ALA A 155 -11.15 14.03 2.28
N LEU A 156 -10.07 14.36 1.57
CA LEU A 156 -8.71 14.31 2.09
C LEU A 156 -8.39 15.61 2.84
N ALA A 157 -7.47 15.52 3.78
CA ALA A 157 -6.83 16.72 4.33
C ALA A 157 -6.18 17.51 3.18
N PRO A 158 -6.20 18.86 3.23
CA PRO A 158 -5.46 19.67 2.29
C PRO A 158 -3.99 19.24 2.24
N PRO A 159 -3.35 19.26 1.06
CA PRO A 159 -1.94 18.87 0.94
C PRO A 159 -1.07 19.81 1.79
N GLU A 160 -0.16 19.22 2.57
CA GLU A 160 0.86 19.95 3.33
C GLU A 160 1.93 20.57 2.41
N VAL A 161 2.16 19.93 1.26
CA VAL A 161 3.17 20.35 0.28
C VAL A 161 2.63 20.24 -1.14
N THR A 162 3.02 21.18 -2.00
CA THR A 162 2.71 21.10 -3.44
C THR A 162 3.91 20.51 -4.17
N MET A 163 3.66 19.47 -4.97
CA MET A 163 4.69 18.90 -5.82
C MET A 163 4.85 19.68 -7.12
N ASP A 164 6.08 20.05 -7.43
CA ASP A 164 6.52 20.66 -8.68
C ASP A 164 6.09 19.81 -9.91
N PRO A 165 5.36 20.36 -10.89
CA PRO A 165 4.90 19.61 -12.07
C PRO A 165 6.02 18.98 -12.89
N GLU A 166 7.18 19.64 -13.01
CA GLU A 166 8.33 19.08 -13.73
C GLU A 166 8.88 17.85 -13.01
N TRP A 167 8.87 17.89 -11.68
CA TRP A 167 9.25 16.76 -10.85
C TRP A 167 8.27 15.60 -10.97
N GLN A 168 6.96 15.87 -11.00
CA GLN A 168 5.94 14.84 -11.24
C GLN A 168 6.15 14.17 -12.61
N ALA A 169 6.38 14.94 -13.67
CA ALA A 169 6.64 14.42 -15.00
C ALA A 169 7.91 13.56 -15.05
N LYS A 170 8.96 13.97 -14.32
CA LYS A 170 10.19 13.19 -14.20
C LYS A 170 9.96 11.86 -13.49
N LEU A 171 9.21 11.84 -12.38
CA LEU A 171 8.85 10.61 -11.66
C LEU A 171 8.11 9.63 -12.59
N GLU A 172 7.14 10.13 -13.36
CA GLU A 172 6.40 9.31 -14.31
C GLU A 172 7.30 8.77 -15.44
N ASN A 173 8.22 9.58 -15.96
CA ASN A 173 9.17 9.13 -16.98
C ASN A 173 10.13 8.06 -16.44
N ASP A 174 10.72 8.30 -15.27
CA ASP A 174 11.63 7.35 -14.60
C ASP A 174 10.94 5.99 -14.37
N MET A 175 9.65 6.02 -14.02
CA MET A 175 8.83 4.82 -13.83
C MET A 175 8.54 4.09 -15.14
N LYS A 176 8.23 4.80 -16.24
CA LYS A 176 8.04 4.21 -17.57
C LYS A 176 9.33 3.56 -18.07
N GLU A 177 10.47 4.22 -17.90
CA GLU A 177 11.78 3.66 -18.25
C GLU A 177 12.09 2.38 -17.44
N ALA A 178 11.82 2.40 -16.14
CA ALA A 178 12.04 1.24 -15.28
C ALA A 178 11.16 0.03 -15.65
N GLN A 179 9.92 0.27 -16.08
CA GLN A 179 9.01 -0.78 -16.56
C GLN A 179 9.51 -1.43 -17.86
N ASN A 180 10.14 -0.64 -18.73
CA ASN A 180 10.70 -1.12 -20.01
C ASN A 180 12.07 -1.79 -19.86
N THR A 181 12.69 -1.72 -18.68
CA THR A 181 13.98 -2.36 -18.42
C THR A 181 13.78 -3.82 -18.02
N SER A 182 14.61 -4.74 -18.52
CA SER A 182 14.62 -6.14 -18.08
C SER A 182 14.88 -6.26 -16.57
N LEU A 183 14.42 -7.34 -15.95
CA LEU A 183 14.81 -7.63 -14.57
C LEU A 183 16.31 -8.00 -14.56
N PRO A 184 17.08 -7.55 -13.55
CA PRO A 184 18.41 -8.11 -13.31
C PRO A 184 18.28 -9.60 -12.97
N ASP A 185 19.30 -10.38 -13.32
CA ASP A 185 19.36 -11.82 -13.03
C ASP A 185 19.30 -12.07 -11.51
N GLU A 186 18.70 -13.21 -11.11
CA GLU A 186 18.41 -13.49 -9.69
C GLU A 186 19.67 -13.65 -8.81
N ASP A 187 20.83 -13.86 -9.42
CA ASP A 187 22.09 -14.16 -8.73
C ASP A 187 22.77 -12.93 -8.06
N ASP A 188 22.27 -11.72 -8.30
CA ASP A 188 22.86 -10.47 -7.77
C ASP A 188 22.34 -10.07 -6.37
N ASP A 189 21.31 -10.74 -5.82
CA ASP A 189 20.68 -10.35 -4.54
C ASP A 189 21.39 -10.93 -3.28
N ASP A 190 22.43 -11.76 -3.46
CA ASP A 190 23.16 -12.45 -2.37
C ASP A 190 24.58 -11.88 -2.08
N LEU A 191 24.91 -10.66 -2.55
CA LEU A 191 26.19 -9.97 -2.26
C LEU A 191 26.05 -8.69 -1.42
#